data_AF-A0A537I8Z2-F1
#
_entry.id   AF-A0A537I8Z2-F1
#
_cell.length_a   1.000
_cell.length_b   1.000
_cell.length_c   1.000
_cell.angle_alpha   90.00
_cell.angle_beta   90.00
_cell.angle_gamma   90.00
#
_symmetry.space_group_name_H-M   'P 1'
#
loop_
_entity.id
_entity.type
_entity.pdbx_description
1 polymer ?
#
loop_
_entity_poly.entity_id
_entity_poly.type
_entity_poly.pdbx_seq_one_letter_code
_entity_poly.pdbx_strand_id
1 'polypeptide(L)'
;MKIMKSPLRLIGLIGGVSIFFLAPTTVQKWSDLPMKAVMETPAPAGRNEEGDATLELMSDNSLKYDFHIHNLSPSDNLTAAHIHVGDAVTAGPVFINLNPSFTGAGASGTVTGLRAGQVDSLLHLPVYINVHSTQVPGGLVRSQLDKTIGFAMDIPLSGNNEVPAVTTTASGLAMLRLAGDTLFSLVSVTGIEATDKRSGQNFPR
;
A
#
# COMPACT_ATOMS: atom_id res chain seq x y z
N MET A 1 -14.78 28.88 -0.10
CA MET A 1 -15.21 27.51 -0.47
C MET A 1 -15.67 27.53 -1.93
N LYS A 2 -14.83 27.07 -2.86
CA LYS A 2 -15.10 27.18 -4.31
C LYS A 2 -15.80 25.88 -4.75
N ILE A 3 -17.10 25.95 -4.97
CA ILE A 3 -17.92 24.82 -5.42
C ILE A 3 -17.47 24.51 -6.86
N MET A 4 -16.83 23.36 -7.04
CA MET A 4 -16.41 22.86 -8.35
C MET A 4 -17.64 22.27 -9.05
N LYS A 5 -18.14 22.96 -10.08
CA LYS A 5 -19.26 22.48 -10.89
C LYS A 5 -18.74 21.47 -11.93
N SER A 6 -19.21 20.23 -11.86
CA SER A 6 -18.92 19.19 -12.85
C SER A 6 -19.61 19.52 -14.20
N PRO A 7 -18.96 19.29 -15.36
CA PRO A 7 -19.54 19.63 -16.65
C PRO A 7 -20.60 18.60 -17.08
N LEU A 8 -21.80 19.10 -17.39
CA LEU A 8 -22.91 18.32 -17.97
C LEU A 8 -22.60 18.07 -19.46
N ARG A 9 -22.63 16.82 -19.93
CA ARG A 9 -22.47 16.49 -21.37
C ARG A 9 -23.83 16.10 -21.96
N LEU A 10 -24.26 16.83 -22.98
CA LEU A 10 -25.50 16.59 -23.73
C LEU A 10 -25.21 15.70 -24.95
N ILE A 11 -25.87 14.55 -25.06
CA ILE A 11 -25.78 13.67 -26.24
C ILE A 11 -27.20 13.49 -26.79
N GLY A 12 -27.51 14.15 -27.91
CA GLY A 12 -28.62 13.83 -28.83
C GLY A 12 -30.06 13.96 -28.32
N LEU A 13 -30.84 14.85 -28.95
CA LEU A 13 -32.28 14.98 -28.69
C LEU A 13 -33.09 14.16 -29.72
N ILE A 14 -33.73 13.08 -29.28
CA ILE A 14 -34.88 12.47 -29.99
C ILE A 14 -35.97 12.23 -28.96
N GLY A 15 -37.02 13.04 -28.99
CA GLY A 15 -38.29 12.76 -28.30
C GLY A 15 -38.27 12.73 -26.77
N GLY A 16 -38.34 13.90 -26.13
CA GLY A 16 -39.23 14.10 -24.96
C GLY A 16 -38.78 13.69 -23.55
N VAL A 17 -37.62 13.06 -23.34
CA VAL A 17 -37.06 12.89 -21.98
C VAL A 17 -35.54 13.09 -22.03
N SER A 18 -35.05 14.25 -21.57
CA SER A 18 -33.62 14.45 -21.36
C SER A 18 -33.21 13.71 -20.09
N ILE A 19 -32.71 12.48 -20.26
CA ILE A 19 -32.08 11.73 -19.17
C ILE A 19 -30.66 12.29 -19.02
N PHE A 20 -30.45 13.14 -18.01
CA PHE A 20 -29.11 13.61 -17.67
C PHE A 20 -28.36 12.51 -16.92
N PHE A 21 -27.36 11.91 -17.56
CA PHE A 21 -26.37 11.13 -16.83
C PHE A 21 -25.37 12.10 -16.21
N LEU A 22 -25.43 12.25 -14.88
CA LEU A 22 -24.39 12.95 -14.14
C LEU A 22 -23.12 12.12 -14.21
N ALA A 23 -22.00 12.74 -14.59
CA ALA A 23 -20.70 12.10 -14.53
C ALA A 23 -20.39 11.73 -13.06
N PRO A 24 -19.76 10.58 -12.80
CA PRO A 24 -19.34 10.21 -11.46
C PRO A 24 -18.50 11.32 -10.82
N THR A 25 -18.76 11.62 -9.56
CA THR A 25 -18.01 12.61 -8.77
C THR A 25 -17.02 11.93 -7.85
N THR A 26 -15.94 12.61 -7.48
CA THR A 26 -14.97 12.12 -6.50
C THR A 26 -15.61 11.95 -5.13
N VAL A 27 -15.46 10.77 -4.53
CA VAL A 27 -15.83 10.46 -3.15
C VAL A 27 -14.63 10.69 -2.23
N GLN A 28 -13.48 10.14 -2.61
CA GLN A 28 -12.23 10.26 -1.86
C GLN A 28 -11.06 10.27 -2.84
N LYS A 29 -10.07 11.13 -2.59
CA LYS A 29 -8.83 11.18 -3.37
C LYS A 29 -7.63 11.10 -2.45
N TRP A 30 -6.74 10.17 -2.74
CA TRP A 30 -5.42 10.07 -2.15
C TRP A 30 -4.42 10.52 -3.21
N SER A 31 -3.78 11.67 -2.98
CA SER A 31 -2.80 12.24 -3.91
C SER A 31 -1.40 12.11 -3.31
N ASP A 32 -0.39 12.07 -4.19
CA ASP A 32 1.03 12.17 -3.81
C ASP A 32 1.42 11.15 -2.73
N LEU A 33 0.89 9.93 -2.83
CA LEU A 33 1.21 8.84 -1.92
C LEU A 33 2.64 8.36 -2.20
N PRO A 34 3.60 8.57 -1.28
CA PRO A 34 4.95 8.10 -1.50
C PRO A 34 4.97 6.57 -1.40
N MET A 35 5.45 5.91 -2.45
CA MET A 35 5.71 4.49 -2.47
C MET A 35 7.21 4.27 -2.31
N LYS A 36 7.64 3.38 -1.41
CA LYS A 36 9.07 3.05 -1.28
C LYS A 36 9.29 1.57 -1.04
N ALA A 37 10.42 1.06 -1.50
CA ALA A 37 10.82 -0.33 -1.23
C ALA A 37 10.98 -0.57 0.28
N VAL A 38 11.53 0.39 1.03
CA VAL A 38 11.65 0.30 2.50
C VAL A 38 10.30 0.23 3.24
N MET A 39 9.20 0.60 2.58
CA MET A 39 7.86 0.54 3.18
C MET A 39 7.21 -0.84 3.01
N GLU A 40 7.77 -1.73 2.20
CA GLU A 40 7.36 -3.13 2.16
C GLU A 40 7.55 -3.83 3.51
N THR A 41 6.85 -4.95 3.70
CA THR A 41 6.83 -5.68 4.98
C THR A 41 7.10 -7.17 4.75
N PRO A 42 8.36 -7.64 4.87
CA PRO A 42 9.59 -6.87 5.05
C PRO A 42 10.07 -6.17 3.77
N ALA A 43 10.99 -5.22 3.91
CA ALA A 43 11.64 -4.54 2.80
C ALA A 43 12.44 -5.52 1.92
N PRO A 44 12.28 -5.50 0.58
CA PRO A 44 13.06 -6.37 -0.29
C PRO A 44 14.55 -6.00 -0.24
N ALA A 45 15.39 -6.99 0.01
CA ALA A 45 16.81 -6.78 0.25
C ALA A 45 17.52 -6.14 -0.95
N GLY A 46 18.32 -5.10 -0.68
CA GLY A 46 19.11 -4.39 -1.70
C GLY A 46 18.29 -3.52 -2.65
N ARG A 47 17.00 -3.30 -2.37
CA ARG A 47 16.11 -2.47 -3.18
C ARG A 47 15.93 -1.09 -2.55
N ASN A 48 15.85 -0.07 -3.40
CA ASN A 48 15.76 1.34 -2.99
C ASN A 48 14.82 2.15 -3.89
N GLU A 49 13.95 1.47 -4.64
CA GLU A 49 12.95 2.09 -5.48
C GLU A 49 12.02 3.00 -4.68
N GLU A 50 11.68 4.12 -5.30
CA GLU A 50 10.71 5.08 -4.80
C GLU A 50 9.62 5.25 -5.85
N GLY A 51 8.54 5.95 -5.53
CA GLY A 51 7.46 6.19 -6.47
C GLY A 51 6.39 7.05 -5.86
N ASP A 52 5.43 7.43 -6.70
CA ASP A 52 4.28 8.22 -6.30
C ASP A 52 3.02 7.53 -6.84
N ALA A 53 1.95 7.54 -6.05
CA ALA A 53 0.65 7.08 -6.47
C ALA A 53 -0.44 8.11 -6.19
N THR A 54 -1.40 8.19 -7.10
CA THR A 54 -2.68 8.87 -6.90
C THR A 54 -3.80 7.87 -7.11
N LEU A 55 -4.73 7.81 -6.16
CA LEU A 55 -5.95 7.01 -6.24
C LEU A 55 -7.17 7.90 -6.03
N GLU A 56 -8.22 7.66 -6.80
CA GLU A 56 -9.46 8.43 -6.72
C GLU A 56 -10.67 7.50 -6.77
N LEU A 57 -11.34 7.37 -5.63
CA LEU A 57 -12.60 6.65 -5.50
C LEU A 57 -13.74 7.55 -5.97
N MET A 58 -14.56 7.05 -6.87
CA MET A 58 -15.65 7.75 -7.54
C MET A 58 -17.02 7.30 -7.02
N SER A 59 -18.05 8.13 -7.20
CA SER A 59 -19.42 7.91 -6.72
C SER A 59 -20.17 6.77 -7.42
N ASP A 60 -19.63 6.24 -8.50
CA ASP A 60 -20.13 5.06 -9.21
C ASP A 60 -19.39 3.76 -8.80
N ASN A 61 -18.66 3.80 -7.69
CA ASN A 61 -17.83 2.71 -7.18
C ASN A 61 -16.71 2.30 -8.15
N SER A 62 -16.22 3.24 -8.98
CA SER A 62 -14.96 3.07 -9.69
C SER A 62 -13.78 3.64 -8.89
N LEU A 63 -12.61 3.03 -9.03
CA LEU A 63 -11.35 3.48 -8.43
C LEU A 63 -10.36 3.76 -9.57
N LYS A 64 -10.05 5.03 -9.77
CA LYS A 64 -8.97 5.44 -10.67
C LYS A 64 -7.65 5.32 -9.93
N TYR A 65 -6.61 4.92 -10.65
CA TYR A 65 -5.25 4.90 -10.15
C TYR A 65 -4.30 5.44 -11.21
N ASP A 66 -3.23 6.05 -10.74
CA ASP A 66 -2.05 6.45 -11.51
C ASP A 66 -0.85 6.29 -10.57
N PHE A 67 0.20 5.61 -11.02
CA PHE A 67 1.44 5.53 -10.26
C PHE A 67 2.66 5.44 -11.17
N HIS A 68 3.80 5.88 -10.65
CA HIS A 68 5.09 5.78 -11.30
C HIS A 68 6.18 5.39 -10.31
N ILE A 69 7.05 4.46 -10.70
CA ILE A 69 8.18 3.97 -9.92
C ILE A 69 9.47 4.59 -10.45
N HIS A 70 10.17 5.30 -9.56
CA HIS A 70 11.47 5.88 -9.79
C HIS A 70 12.58 4.87 -9.45
N ASN A 71 13.70 4.97 -10.17
CA ASN A 71 14.90 4.15 -9.96
C ASN A 71 14.68 2.64 -10.13
N LEU A 72 13.67 2.22 -10.91
CA LEU A 72 13.50 0.81 -11.26
C LEU A 72 14.77 0.27 -11.93
N SER A 73 15.27 -0.87 -11.43
CA SER A 73 16.41 -1.57 -12.03
C SER A 73 16.21 -1.75 -13.55
N PRO A 74 17.20 -1.42 -14.41
CA PRO A 74 17.07 -1.53 -15.87
C PRO A 74 16.80 -2.94 -16.40
N SER A 75 17.02 -3.96 -15.55
CA SER A 75 16.79 -5.39 -15.87
C SER A 75 15.49 -5.92 -15.28
N ASP A 76 14.70 -5.07 -14.62
CA ASP A 76 13.46 -5.43 -13.95
C ASP A 76 12.25 -4.82 -14.67
N ASN A 77 11.10 -5.47 -14.56
CA ASN A 77 9.85 -5.03 -15.17
C ASN A 77 8.73 -5.13 -14.15
N LEU A 78 7.82 -4.16 -14.14
CA LEU A 78 6.63 -4.22 -13.29
C LEU A 78 5.65 -5.28 -13.80
N THR A 79 5.01 -6.01 -12.89
CA THR A 79 4.21 -7.21 -13.24
C THR A 79 2.80 -7.20 -12.69
N ALA A 80 2.57 -6.57 -11.53
CA ALA A 80 1.24 -6.49 -10.92
C ALA A 80 1.14 -5.27 -9.99
N ALA A 81 -0.09 -4.82 -9.74
CA ALA A 81 -0.38 -3.84 -8.72
C ALA A 81 -1.72 -4.15 -8.06
N HIS A 82 -1.78 -4.01 -6.74
CA HIS A 82 -2.90 -4.43 -5.92
C HIS A 82 -3.17 -3.42 -4.80
N ILE A 83 -4.42 -3.41 -4.33
CA ILE A 83 -4.76 -2.89 -3.01
C ILE A 83 -4.93 -4.06 -2.06
N HIS A 84 -4.41 -3.89 -0.85
CA HIS A 84 -4.51 -4.85 0.24
C HIS A 84 -5.08 -4.16 1.48
N VAL A 85 -5.62 -4.96 2.41
CA VAL A 85 -5.99 -4.49 3.75
C VAL A 85 -4.87 -4.86 4.72
N GLY A 86 -4.35 -3.87 5.46
CA GLY A 86 -3.26 -4.07 6.41
C GLY A 86 -2.68 -2.73 6.88
N ASP A 87 -2.28 -2.69 8.15
CA ASP A 87 -1.55 -1.56 8.71
C ASP A 87 -0.10 -1.51 8.22
N ALA A 88 0.64 -0.45 8.56
CA ALA A 88 1.98 -0.19 8.03
C ALA A 88 3.01 -1.32 8.22
N VAL A 89 2.79 -2.28 9.13
CA VAL A 89 3.71 -3.42 9.37
C VAL A 89 3.11 -4.78 9.02
N THR A 90 1.83 -4.84 8.65
CA THR A 90 1.11 -6.08 8.37
C THR A 90 0.86 -6.23 6.88
N ALA A 91 1.28 -7.37 6.30
CA ALA A 91 0.92 -7.76 4.95
C ALA A 91 -0.42 -8.51 4.95
N GLY A 92 -1.35 -8.10 4.09
CA GLY A 92 -2.66 -8.73 3.91
C GLY A 92 -2.81 -9.44 2.58
N PRO A 93 -3.86 -10.27 2.40
CA PRO A 93 -4.19 -10.83 1.08
C PRO A 93 -4.61 -9.74 0.09
N VAL A 94 -4.57 -10.05 -1.21
CA VAL A 94 -5.06 -9.13 -2.26
C VAL A 94 -6.53 -8.83 -2.03
N PHE A 95 -6.86 -7.55 -1.92
CA PHE A 95 -8.21 -7.07 -1.68
C PHE A 95 -8.88 -6.51 -2.95
N ILE A 96 -8.11 -5.75 -3.74
CA ILE A 96 -8.52 -5.28 -5.08
C ILE A 96 -7.35 -5.54 -6.01
N ASN A 97 -7.61 -6.25 -7.12
CA ASN A 97 -6.64 -6.41 -8.18
C ASN A 97 -6.80 -5.26 -9.20
N LEU A 98 -5.75 -4.45 -9.39
CA LEU A 98 -5.80 -3.30 -10.29
C LEU A 98 -5.69 -3.71 -11.77
N ASN A 99 -5.15 -4.90 -12.06
CA ASN A 99 -4.87 -5.40 -13.42
C ASN A 99 -4.26 -4.32 -14.35
N PRO A 100 -3.14 -3.69 -13.95
CA PRO A 100 -2.58 -2.58 -14.72
C PRO A 100 -2.00 -3.02 -16.06
N SER A 101 -2.19 -2.18 -17.08
CA SER A 101 -1.37 -2.19 -18.29
C SER A 101 -0.16 -1.27 -18.08
N PHE A 102 1.01 -1.84 -17.87
CA PHE A 102 2.22 -1.06 -17.62
C PHE A 102 2.75 -0.37 -18.87
N THR A 103 3.19 0.88 -18.70
CA THR A 103 3.96 1.64 -19.68
C THR A 103 5.27 2.06 -19.02
N GLY A 104 6.33 1.30 -19.27
CA GLY A 104 7.60 1.46 -18.56
C GLY A 104 7.44 1.23 -17.05
N ALA A 105 7.90 2.17 -16.23
CA ALA A 105 7.87 2.07 -14.78
C ALA A 105 6.57 2.63 -14.15
N GLY A 106 5.50 2.81 -14.91
CA GLY A 106 4.22 3.31 -14.37
C GLY A 106 3.01 2.66 -15.02
N ALA A 107 1.86 2.89 -14.41
CA ALA A 107 0.57 2.51 -14.96
C ALA A 107 -0.53 3.44 -14.45
N SER A 108 -1.56 3.62 -15.27
CA SER A 108 -2.80 4.27 -14.88
C SER A 108 -4.00 3.52 -15.44
N GLY A 109 -5.15 3.69 -14.81
CA GLY A 109 -6.36 2.97 -15.19
C GLY A 109 -7.53 3.20 -14.25
N THR A 110 -8.56 2.39 -14.43
CA THR A 110 -9.77 2.45 -13.61
C THR A 110 -10.29 1.05 -13.37
N VAL A 111 -10.40 0.69 -12.09
CA VAL A 111 -11.16 -0.49 -11.67
C VAL A 111 -12.62 -0.07 -11.55
N THR A 112 -13.52 -0.77 -12.22
CA THR A 112 -14.97 -0.48 -12.17
C THR A 112 -15.70 -1.54 -11.35
N GLY A 113 -16.87 -1.18 -10.83
CA GLY A 113 -17.75 -2.15 -10.16
C GLY A 113 -17.22 -2.67 -8.82
N LEU A 114 -16.55 -1.82 -8.03
CA LEU A 114 -16.17 -2.20 -6.67
C LEU A 114 -17.42 -2.57 -5.86
N ARG A 115 -17.30 -3.65 -5.09
CA ARG A 115 -18.36 -4.08 -4.16
C ARG A 115 -18.51 -3.06 -3.04
N ALA A 116 -19.70 -2.95 -2.48
CA ALA A 116 -19.96 -2.04 -1.34
C ALA A 116 -18.96 -2.24 -0.19
N GLY A 117 -18.62 -3.50 0.15
CA GLY A 117 -17.60 -3.79 1.17
C GLY A 117 -16.17 -3.37 0.80
N GLN A 118 -15.84 -3.31 -0.50
CA GLN A 118 -14.54 -2.77 -0.96
C GLN A 118 -14.50 -1.25 -0.83
N VAL A 119 -15.59 -0.58 -1.18
CA VAL A 119 -15.73 0.88 -1.00
C VAL A 119 -15.64 1.25 0.48
N ASP A 120 -16.38 0.55 1.34
CA ASP A 120 -16.37 0.76 2.79
C ASP A 120 -14.97 0.56 3.39
N SER A 121 -14.28 -0.53 3.00
CA SER A 121 -12.93 -0.81 3.48
C SER A 121 -11.90 0.23 3.02
N LEU A 122 -11.99 0.71 1.77
CA LEU A 122 -11.12 1.79 1.28
C LEU A 122 -11.29 3.08 2.08
N LEU A 123 -12.49 3.35 2.61
CA LEU A 123 -12.79 4.57 3.36
C LEU A 123 -12.47 4.47 4.85
N HIS A 124 -12.46 3.26 5.41
CA HIS A 124 -12.52 3.08 6.86
C HIS A 124 -11.49 2.10 7.44
N LEU A 125 -10.80 1.32 6.62
CA LEU A 125 -9.75 0.40 7.07
C LEU A 125 -8.35 0.87 6.66
N PRO A 126 -7.31 0.47 7.39
CA PRO A 126 -5.94 0.63 6.92
C PRO A 126 -5.74 -0.23 5.67
N VAL A 127 -5.43 0.43 4.55
CA VAL A 127 -5.22 -0.19 3.26
C VAL A 127 -3.98 0.37 2.60
N TYR A 128 -3.37 -0.43 1.74
CA TYR A 128 -2.15 -0.04 1.04
C TYR A 128 -2.18 -0.45 -0.42
N ILE A 129 -1.53 0.35 -1.25
CA ILE A 129 -1.18 -0.02 -2.61
C ILE A 129 0.19 -0.68 -2.60
N ASN A 130 0.30 -1.76 -3.37
CA ASN A 130 1.53 -2.51 -3.57
C ASN A 130 1.75 -2.74 -5.06
N VAL A 131 2.98 -2.58 -5.53
CA VAL A 131 3.40 -2.84 -6.91
C VAL A 131 4.49 -3.91 -6.89
N HIS A 132 4.40 -4.86 -7.80
CA HIS A 132 5.30 -6.01 -7.92
C HIS A 132 6.14 -5.90 -9.20
N SER A 133 7.26 -6.59 -9.21
CA SER A 133 8.13 -6.70 -10.39
C SER A 133 8.54 -8.13 -10.69
N THR A 134 9.23 -8.34 -11.81
CA THR A 134 9.78 -9.64 -12.19
C THR A 134 10.82 -10.15 -11.20
N GLN A 135 11.64 -9.25 -10.64
CA GLN A 135 12.68 -9.61 -9.68
C GLN A 135 12.18 -9.61 -8.23
N VAL A 136 11.09 -8.90 -7.93
CA VAL A 136 10.49 -8.84 -6.58
C VAL A 136 9.00 -9.19 -6.65
N PRO A 137 8.64 -10.45 -6.93
CA PRO A 137 7.25 -10.87 -7.07
C PRO A 137 6.48 -10.78 -5.74
N GLY A 138 7.16 -10.78 -4.60
CA GLY A 138 6.54 -10.61 -3.27
C GLY A 138 6.06 -9.20 -2.96
N GLY A 139 6.45 -8.20 -3.76
CA GLY A 139 6.17 -6.78 -3.52
C GLY A 139 7.44 -5.94 -3.65
N LEU A 140 7.47 -5.00 -4.60
CA LEU A 140 8.60 -4.12 -4.86
C LEU A 140 8.52 -2.83 -4.06
N VAL A 141 7.36 -2.16 -4.10
CA VAL A 141 7.10 -0.92 -3.37
C VAL A 141 5.69 -0.88 -2.81
N ARG A 142 5.56 -0.24 -1.64
CA ARG A 142 4.30 -0.12 -0.89
C ARG A 142 4.05 1.32 -0.48
N SER A 143 2.78 1.69 -0.39
CA SER A 143 2.31 2.92 0.26
C SER A 143 0.99 2.73 0.98
N GLN A 144 0.87 3.24 2.19
CA GLN A 144 -0.39 3.31 2.94
C GLN A 144 -1.28 4.43 2.37
N LEU A 145 -2.56 4.16 2.20
CA LEU A 145 -3.54 5.17 1.78
C LEU A 145 -4.12 5.93 2.97
N ASP A 146 -4.20 5.30 4.14
CA ASP A 146 -4.83 5.87 5.33
C ASP A 146 -3.91 6.87 6.06
N LYS A 147 -2.59 6.63 6.04
CA LYS A 147 -1.59 7.47 6.70
C LYS A 147 -0.27 7.45 5.95
N THR A 148 0.33 8.62 5.72
CA THR A 148 1.68 8.70 5.15
C THR A 148 2.71 8.11 6.10
N ILE A 149 3.54 7.18 5.61
CA ILE A 149 4.71 6.69 6.34
C ILE A 149 5.85 7.70 6.19
N GLY A 150 6.18 8.40 7.27
CA GLY A 150 7.27 9.38 7.32
C GLY A 150 8.65 8.76 7.63
N PHE A 151 8.67 7.58 8.26
CA PHE A 151 9.89 6.84 8.57
C PHE A 151 9.63 5.34 8.52
N ALA A 152 10.57 4.59 7.94
CA ALA A 152 10.53 3.14 7.83
C ALA A 152 11.93 2.54 8.00
N MET A 153 12.03 1.47 8.79
CA MET A 153 13.27 0.75 9.01
C MET A 153 13.02 -0.73 9.35
N ASP A 154 13.84 -1.60 8.77
CA ASP A 154 13.91 -3.02 9.10
C ASP A 154 15.25 -3.30 9.77
N ILE A 155 15.19 -3.81 11.01
CA ILE A 155 16.34 -3.94 11.90
C ILE A 155 16.56 -5.43 12.16
N PRO A 156 17.59 -6.05 11.57
CA PRO A 156 18.01 -7.40 11.93
C PRO A 156 18.42 -7.42 13.40
N LEU A 157 17.88 -8.39 14.15
CA LEU A 157 18.18 -8.60 15.56
C LEU A 157 19.03 -9.87 15.71
N SER A 158 20.14 -9.77 16.43
CA SER A 158 21.02 -10.91 16.74
C SER A 158 21.64 -10.76 18.12
N GLY A 159 22.07 -11.87 18.73
CA GLY A 159 22.80 -11.83 20.01
C GLY A 159 24.10 -11.01 19.96
N ASN A 160 24.69 -10.85 18.78
CA ASN A 160 25.86 -9.98 18.54
C ASN A 160 25.54 -8.48 18.69
N ASN A 161 24.26 -8.09 18.65
CA ASN A 161 23.86 -6.69 18.84
C ASN A 161 23.75 -6.31 20.33
N GLU A 162 23.81 -7.27 21.25
CA GLU A 162 23.79 -7.03 22.70
C GLU A 162 25.15 -6.54 23.23
N VAL A 163 25.12 -5.85 24.36
CA VAL A 163 26.33 -5.41 25.07
C VAL A 163 26.28 -5.90 26.53
N PRO A 164 27.04 -6.94 26.92
CA PRO A 164 27.95 -7.73 26.08
C PRO A 164 27.21 -8.67 25.10
N ALA A 165 27.87 -9.02 24.00
CA ALA A 165 27.31 -9.92 22.99
C ALA A 165 26.95 -11.29 23.60
N VAL A 166 25.79 -11.81 23.21
CA VAL A 166 25.29 -13.12 23.64
C VAL A 166 25.48 -14.14 22.54
N THR A 167 26.08 -15.29 22.87
CA THR A 167 26.12 -16.44 21.96
C THR A 167 24.77 -17.16 22.01
N THR A 168 23.98 -17.02 20.96
CA THR A 168 22.68 -17.69 20.79
C THR A 168 22.45 -18.01 19.32
N THR A 169 21.60 -19.00 19.03
CA THR A 169 21.10 -19.27 17.68
C THR A 169 19.90 -18.39 17.33
N ALA A 170 19.35 -17.65 18.32
CA ALA A 170 18.20 -16.79 18.14
C ALA A 170 18.53 -15.57 17.27
N SER A 171 17.65 -15.30 16.33
CA SER A 171 17.70 -14.14 15.45
C SER A 171 16.31 -13.57 15.26
N GLY A 172 16.21 -12.32 14.84
CA GLY A 172 14.92 -11.69 14.60
C GLY A 172 14.97 -10.54 13.60
N LEU A 173 13.81 -9.96 13.38
CA LEU A 173 13.62 -8.75 12.60
C LEU A 173 12.62 -7.86 13.32
N ALA A 174 13.02 -6.63 13.63
CA ALA A 174 12.12 -5.57 14.06
C ALA A 174 11.83 -4.65 12.88
N MET A 175 10.56 -4.52 12.51
CA MET A 175 10.09 -3.51 11.58
C MET A 175 9.52 -2.33 12.36
N LEU A 176 9.97 -1.13 12.06
CA LEU A 176 9.45 0.12 12.62
C LEU A 176 8.92 0.99 11.47
N ARG A 177 7.69 1.51 11.63
CA ARG A 177 7.05 2.41 10.67
C ARG A 177 6.35 3.54 11.42
N LEU A 178 6.78 4.78 11.21
CA LEU A 178 6.09 5.96 11.74
C LEU A 178 5.11 6.46 10.67
N ALA A 179 3.82 6.23 10.88
CA ALA A 179 2.76 6.65 9.97
C ALA A 179 1.87 7.70 10.65
N GLY A 180 1.91 8.93 10.14
CA GLY A 180 1.46 10.10 10.90
C GLY A 180 2.13 10.16 12.28
N ASP A 181 1.33 10.26 13.33
CA ASP A 181 1.82 10.28 14.73
C ASP A 181 1.84 8.88 15.38
N THR A 182 1.62 7.81 14.62
CA THR A 182 1.56 6.43 15.13
C THR A 182 2.80 5.65 14.74
N LEU A 183 3.54 5.13 15.74
CA LEU A 183 4.61 4.16 15.51
C LEU A 183 4.02 2.74 15.49
N PHE A 184 4.06 2.11 14.32
CA PHE A 184 3.80 0.69 14.16
C PHE A 184 5.10 -0.09 14.34
N SER A 185 5.03 -1.20 15.07
CA SER A 185 6.17 -2.10 15.25
C SER A 185 5.74 -3.55 15.13
N LEU A 186 6.55 -4.35 14.43
CA LEU A 186 6.41 -5.80 14.40
C LEU A 186 7.77 -6.43 14.65
N VAL A 187 7.88 -7.27 15.68
CA VAL A 187 9.09 -8.01 16.01
C VAL A 187 8.84 -9.49 15.79
N SER A 188 9.63 -10.09 14.91
CA SER A 188 9.66 -11.54 14.68
C SER A 188 10.99 -12.09 15.20
N VAL A 189 10.95 -13.27 15.82
CA VAL A 189 12.14 -13.95 16.36
C VAL A 189 12.03 -15.44 16.02
N THR A 190 13.14 -16.01 15.58
CA THR A 190 13.33 -17.42 15.25
C THR A 190 14.55 -17.97 15.99
N GLY A 191 14.72 -19.31 16.02
CA GLY A 191 15.88 -19.92 16.68
C GLY A 191 15.91 -19.74 18.20
N ILE A 192 14.73 -19.57 18.82
CA ILE A 192 14.63 -19.50 20.28
C ILE A 192 14.88 -20.91 20.82
N GLU A 193 15.89 -21.05 21.67
CA GLU A 193 16.20 -22.32 22.33
C GLU A 193 15.03 -22.75 23.22
N ALA A 194 14.77 -24.06 23.35
CA ALA A 194 13.60 -24.57 24.06
C ALA A 194 13.54 -24.17 25.55
N THR A 195 14.67 -23.76 26.13
CA THR A 195 14.77 -23.26 27.51
C THR A 195 14.41 -21.77 27.65
N ASP A 196 14.37 -21.02 26.54
CA ASP A 196 14.10 -19.59 26.54
C ASP A 196 12.59 -19.34 26.42
N LYS A 197 12.01 -18.71 27.45
CA LYS A 197 10.60 -18.28 27.40
C LYS A 197 10.50 -16.94 26.71
N ARG A 198 9.63 -16.79 25.70
CA ARG A 198 9.20 -15.47 25.20
C ARG A 198 8.52 -14.69 26.33
N SER A 199 9.22 -13.78 26.99
CA SER A 199 8.60 -12.84 27.93
C SER A 199 7.95 -11.70 27.13
N GLY A 200 6.61 -11.65 27.01
CA GLY A 200 5.95 -10.48 26.41
C GLY A 200 4.54 -10.61 25.84
N GLN A 201 3.87 -11.77 25.88
CA GLN A 201 2.49 -11.92 25.36
C GLN A 201 1.39 -11.40 26.31
N ASN A 202 1.69 -10.48 27.23
CA ASN A 202 0.71 -9.85 28.11
C ASN A 202 0.76 -8.32 27.96
N PHE A 203 0.12 -7.80 26.92
CA PHE A 203 -0.47 -6.47 27.00
C PHE A 203 -1.97 -6.67 27.30
N PRO A 204 -2.49 -6.15 28.43
CA PRO A 204 -3.92 -6.21 28.70
C PRO A 204 -4.68 -5.47 27.60
N ARG A 205 -5.83 -6.03 27.25
CA ARG A 205 -6.79 -5.53 26.26
C ARG A 205 -7.24 -4.10 26.54
#